data_AF-A0A2N1QZK6-F1
#
_entry.id   AF-A0A2N1QZK6-F1
#
_cell.length_a   1.000
_cell.length_b   1.000
_cell.length_c   1.000
_cell.angle_alpha   90.00
_cell.angle_beta   90.00
_cell.angle_gamma   90.00
#
_symmetry.space_group_name_H-M   'P 1'
#
loop_
_entity.id
_entity.type
_entity.pdbx_description
1 polymer ?
#
loop_
_entity_poly.entity_id
_entity_poly.type
_entity_poly.pdbx_seq_one_letter_code
_entity_poly.pdbx_strand_id
1 'polypeptide(L)'
;MKEQYIMARRPWHTICIEQPARSYVSCAGAVFYKILRKRSTMNRSIWDTTLMRRLSALDTIYLRVDRAQAEFRGKAEQNGNSISCPPRCGTCCVHFVPDATPVEAEKLAYFLLTEKPEIIDHFFARREESLAIDAACPFWNQDKPGQNCMIYPGRPLICRLFGFCSVVDKHGEPAFALCRQMPNLDGSELRSFTGKKVLEETFGDTPPPMVDFSRAIAALDPCDSGQRFKITEALPPALAKVSLVLSLASASAGPEAIESDSSGFMAAV
;
A
#
# COMPACT_ATOMS: atom_id res chain seq x y z
N MET A 1 4.27 3.70 -70.05
CA MET A 1 3.87 2.43 -70.71
C MET A 1 4.09 1.30 -69.70
N LYS A 2 2.99 0.62 -69.30
CA LYS A 2 2.86 -0.67 -68.59
C LYS A 2 3.52 -0.77 -67.19
N GLU A 3 2.80 -0.74 -66.07
CA GLU A 3 1.80 -1.69 -65.54
C GLU A 3 2.44 -3.04 -65.15
N GLN A 4 2.50 -3.38 -63.86
CA GLN A 4 1.78 -4.53 -63.28
C GLN A 4 2.13 -4.81 -61.81
N TYR A 5 1.05 -5.07 -61.07
CA TYR A 5 0.92 -5.56 -59.70
C TYR A 5 1.14 -7.09 -59.68
N ILE A 6 1.92 -7.62 -58.72
CA ILE A 6 1.82 -9.04 -58.32
C ILE A 6 1.98 -9.14 -56.80
N MET A 7 0.92 -9.61 -56.15
CA MET A 7 0.92 -10.08 -54.77
C MET A 7 1.60 -11.45 -54.65
N ALA A 8 2.48 -11.62 -53.65
CA ALA A 8 2.95 -12.94 -53.24
C ALA A 8 3.11 -13.00 -51.72
N ARG A 9 2.32 -13.87 -51.10
CA ARG A 9 2.35 -14.28 -49.69
C ARG A 9 3.70 -14.95 -49.35
N ARG A 10 4.30 -14.61 -48.21
CA ARG A 10 5.34 -15.43 -47.53
C ARG A 10 5.30 -15.23 -45.99
N PRO A 11 5.86 -16.20 -45.23
CA PRO A 11 5.21 -16.75 -44.04
C PRO A 11 5.81 -16.28 -42.71
N TRP A 12 5.10 -16.66 -41.66
CA TRP A 12 5.36 -16.47 -40.23
C TRP A 12 6.81 -16.79 -39.83
N HIS A 13 7.58 -15.75 -39.51
CA HIS A 13 8.77 -15.85 -38.66
C HIS A 13 8.72 -14.76 -37.59
N THR A 14 8.65 -15.24 -36.35
CA THR A 14 9.18 -14.69 -35.09
C THR A 14 9.55 -13.20 -35.11
N ILE A 15 8.60 -12.34 -34.72
CA ILE A 15 8.91 -10.96 -34.36
C ILE A 15 9.16 -10.90 -32.86
N CYS A 16 10.44 -10.70 -32.53
CA CYS A 16 10.91 -10.18 -31.26
C CYS A 16 10.04 -8.99 -30.84
N ILE A 17 9.43 -9.07 -29.65
CA ILE A 17 8.74 -7.93 -29.05
C ILE A 17 9.82 -6.97 -28.55
N GLU A 18 10.22 -6.04 -29.43
CA GLU A 18 10.82 -4.78 -29.04
C GLU A 18 9.82 -4.01 -28.15
N GLN A 19 10.33 -3.50 -27.03
CA GLN A 19 9.54 -2.69 -26.11
C GLN A 19 9.17 -1.36 -26.76
N PRO A 20 7.90 -0.90 -26.69
CA PRO A 20 7.58 0.46 -27.08
C PRO A 20 7.93 1.42 -25.95
N ALA A 21 8.68 2.43 -26.35
CA ALA A 21 9.06 3.60 -25.59
C ALA A 21 7.86 4.36 -25.00
N ARG A 22 8.06 4.84 -23.77
CA ARG A 22 7.64 6.14 -23.22
C ARG A 22 6.47 6.82 -23.94
N SER A 23 5.25 6.44 -23.59
CA SER A 23 4.07 7.30 -23.72
C SER A 23 3.27 7.28 -22.41
N TYR A 24 2.89 8.47 -21.96
CA TYR A 24 2.17 8.75 -20.73
C TYR A 24 0.89 7.92 -20.65
N VAL A 25 0.91 6.84 -19.87
CA VAL A 25 -0.32 6.13 -19.48
C VAL A 25 -0.98 6.97 -18.40
N SER A 26 -2.14 7.56 -18.73
CA SER A 26 -3.02 8.26 -17.80
C SER A 26 -3.10 7.55 -16.44
N CYS A 27 -2.81 8.29 -15.36
CA CYS A 27 -2.78 7.81 -13.98
C CYS A 27 -4.03 7.00 -13.56
N ALA A 28 -5.17 7.19 -14.22
CA ALA A 28 -6.39 6.42 -13.96
C ALA A 28 -6.28 4.94 -14.38
N GLY A 29 -5.63 4.64 -15.52
CA GLY A 29 -5.53 3.28 -16.07
C GLY A 29 -4.60 2.37 -15.27
N ALA A 30 -3.48 2.90 -14.78
CA ALA A 30 -2.53 2.15 -13.95
C ALA A 30 -3.09 1.81 -12.55
N VAL A 31 -3.95 2.69 -12.00
CA VAL A 31 -4.65 2.46 -10.72
C VAL A 31 -5.73 1.40 -10.88
N PHE A 32 -6.53 1.45 -11.94
CA PHE A 32 -7.55 0.45 -12.23
C PHE A 32 -6.93 -0.94 -12.48
N TYR A 33 -5.82 -1.01 -13.22
CA TYR A 33 -5.09 -2.26 -13.48
C TYR A 33 -4.45 -2.86 -12.21
N LYS A 34 -3.94 -2.02 -11.28
CA LYS A 34 -3.45 -2.48 -9.96
C LYS A 34 -4.58 -2.96 -9.05
N ILE A 35 -5.74 -2.30 -9.06
CA ILE A 35 -6.94 -2.73 -8.30
C ILE A 35 -7.44 -4.07 -8.83
N LEU A 36 -7.55 -4.24 -10.15
CA LEU A 36 -7.97 -5.49 -10.78
C LEU A 36 -6.98 -6.65 -10.57
N ARG A 37 -5.66 -6.37 -10.54
CA ARG A 37 -4.65 -7.39 -10.25
C ARG A 37 -4.56 -7.76 -8.76
N LYS A 38 -4.77 -6.82 -7.83
CA LYS A 38 -4.96 -7.14 -6.39
C LYS A 38 -6.24 -7.93 -6.13
N ARG A 39 -7.28 -7.71 -6.94
CA ARG A 39 -8.48 -8.55 -6.92
C ARG A 39 -8.20 -10.01 -7.31
N SER A 40 -7.12 -10.32 -8.04
CA SER A 40 -6.80 -11.73 -8.37
C SER A 40 -6.04 -12.48 -7.27
N THR A 41 -5.47 -11.79 -6.28
CA THR A 41 -4.75 -12.41 -5.14
C THR A 41 -5.61 -12.53 -3.88
N MET A 42 -6.88 -12.17 -3.98
CA MET A 42 -7.78 -12.07 -2.84
C MET A 42 -8.65 -13.31 -2.77
N ASN A 43 -8.58 -14.04 -1.65
CA ASN A 43 -9.24 -15.32 -1.48
C ASN A 43 -10.74 -15.17 -1.75
N ARG A 44 -11.23 -15.80 -2.85
CA ARG A 44 -12.63 -15.72 -3.32
C ARG A 44 -13.66 -16.05 -2.23
N SER A 45 -13.27 -16.84 -1.23
CA SER A 45 -14.16 -17.29 -0.15
C SER A 45 -14.54 -16.19 0.86
N ILE A 46 -13.81 -15.09 0.97
CA ILE A 46 -14.11 -14.04 1.98
C ILE A 46 -14.73 -12.76 1.40
N TRP A 47 -15.04 -12.70 0.11
CA TRP A 47 -15.40 -11.45 -0.58
C TRP A 47 -16.65 -10.78 -0.04
N ASP A 48 -17.65 -11.56 0.34
CA ASP A 48 -18.93 -11.03 0.82
C ASP A 48 -18.94 -10.73 2.33
N THR A 49 -17.81 -10.91 3.01
CA THR A 49 -17.68 -10.64 4.45
C THR A 49 -17.53 -9.16 4.76
N THR A 50 -18.01 -8.76 5.95
CA THR A 50 -17.78 -7.40 6.47
C THR A 50 -16.29 -7.08 6.64
N LEU A 51 -15.45 -8.10 6.93
CA LEU A 51 -14.00 -7.95 6.95
C LEU A 51 -13.50 -7.47 5.59
N MET A 52 -13.81 -8.19 4.51
CA MET A 52 -13.30 -7.85 3.19
C MET A 52 -13.82 -6.50 2.66
N ARG A 53 -15.06 -6.11 3.02
CA ARG A 53 -15.56 -4.75 2.73
C ARG A 53 -14.70 -3.67 3.40
N ARG A 54 -14.40 -3.81 4.69
CA ARG A 54 -13.54 -2.88 5.43
C ARG A 54 -12.11 -2.85 4.88
N LEU A 55 -11.52 -4.02 4.58
CA LEU A 55 -10.16 -4.11 4.00
C LEU A 55 -10.08 -3.48 2.60
N SER A 56 -11.13 -3.63 1.77
CA SER A 56 -11.21 -3.02 0.44
C SER A 56 -11.37 -1.50 0.51
N ALA A 57 -12.17 -1.02 1.47
CA ALA A 57 -12.33 0.41 1.72
C ALA A 57 -11.01 1.03 2.23
N LEU A 58 -10.29 0.33 3.11
CA LEU A 58 -8.97 0.75 3.56
C LEU A 58 -7.95 0.80 2.42
N ASP A 59 -7.93 -0.19 1.51
CA ASP A 59 -7.09 -0.14 0.31
C ASP A 59 -7.39 1.10 -0.55
N THR A 60 -8.66 1.49 -0.66
CA THR A 60 -9.06 2.69 -1.40
C THR A 60 -8.51 3.96 -0.74
N ILE A 61 -8.51 4.04 0.59
CA ILE A 61 -7.89 5.14 1.33
C ILE A 61 -6.37 5.16 1.10
N TYR A 62 -5.71 4.00 1.15
CA TYR A 62 -4.27 3.91 0.89
C TYR A 62 -3.90 4.34 -0.54
N LEU A 63 -4.72 3.99 -1.54
CA LEU A 63 -4.52 4.48 -2.91
C LEU A 63 -4.70 6.00 -3.00
N ARG A 64 -5.62 6.58 -2.21
CA ARG A 64 -5.77 8.04 -2.09
C ARG A 64 -4.54 8.70 -1.47
N VAL A 65 -3.94 8.08 -0.44
CA VAL A 65 -2.67 8.53 0.15
C VAL A 65 -1.57 8.53 -0.89
N ASP A 66 -1.36 7.40 -1.58
CA ASP A 66 -0.30 7.26 -2.57
C ASP A 66 -0.43 8.30 -3.69
N ARG A 67 -1.67 8.57 -4.14
CA ARG A 67 -1.97 9.61 -5.13
C ARG A 67 -1.65 11.01 -4.61
N ALA A 68 -2.17 11.38 -3.45
CA ALA A 68 -1.97 12.72 -2.89
C ALA A 68 -0.48 13.01 -2.63
N GLN A 69 0.27 12.01 -2.16
CA GLN A 69 1.72 12.14 -2.00
C GLN A 69 2.45 12.26 -3.34
N ALA A 70 2.03 11.52 -4.36
CA ALA A 70 2.63 11.63 -5.70
C ALA A 70 2.39 13.01 -6.32
N GLU A 71 1.18 13.56 -6.16
CA GLU A 71 0.83 14.91 -6.61
C GLU A 71 1.68 15.96 -5.89
N PHE A 72 1.76 15.89 -4.56
CA PHE A 72 2.59 16.80 -3.77
C PHE A 72 4.07 16.74 -4.16
N ARG A 73 4.65 15.54 -4.28
CA ARG A 73 6.06 15.38 -4.71
C ARG A 73 6.29 15.94 -6.12
N GLY A 74 5.35 15.73 -7.04
CA GLY A 74 5.44 16.25 -8.41
C GLY A 74 5.43 17.78 -8.44
N LYS A 75 4.60 18.42 -7.62
CA LYS A 75 4.59 19.89 -7.49
C LYS A 75 5.85 20.42 -6.83
N ALA A 76 6.34 19.74 -5.79
CA ALA A 76 7.59 20.09 -5.13
C ALA A 76 8.79 20.02 -6.09
N GLU A 77 8.86 18.97 -6.92
CA GLU A 77 9.87 18.84 -7.97
C GLU A 77 9.75 19.94 -9.04
N GLN A 78 8.54 20.28 -9.48
CA GLN A 78 8.29 21.38 -10.42
C GLN A 78 8.70 22.74 -9.84
N ASN A 79 8.62 22.92 -8.52
CA ASN A 79 9.02 24.12 -7.82
C ASN A 79 10.52 24.14 -7.45
N GLY A 80 11.32 23.20 -7.96
CA GLY A 80 12.77 23.12 -7.71
C GLY A 80 13.14 22.47 -6.37
N ASN A 81 12.18 22.02 -5.57
CA ASN A 81 12.38 21.44 -4.25
C ASN A 81 12.00 19.96 -4.23
N SER A 82 12.75 19.14 -4.96
CA SER A 82 12.48 17.71 -5.07
C SER A 82 12.64 16.99 -3.72
N ILE A 83 11.57 16.32 -3.30
CA ILE A 83 11.52 15.55 -2.05
C ILE A 83 11.30 14.07 -2.35
N SER A 84 12.23 13.23 -1.93
CA SER A 84 12.14 11.78 -2.12
C SER A 84 12.70 11.02 -0.94
N CYS A 85 12.11 9.86 -0.66
CA CYS A 85 12.62 8.96 0.36
C CYS A 85 13.71 8.10 -0.30
N PRO A 86 14.86 7.88 0.36
CA PRO A 86 15.84 6.93 -0.14
C PRO A 86 15.17 5.59 -0.42
N PRO A 87 15.50 4.93 -1.55
CA PRO A 87 14.82 3.72 -1.96
C PRO A 87 14.87 2.71 -0.83
N ARG A 88 13.67 2.26 -0.43
CA ARG A 88 13.48 1.17 0.55
C ARG A 88 14.15 1.42 1.92
N CYS A 89 14.20 2.69 2.32
CA CYS A 89 14.57 3.11 3.66
C CYS A 89 13.69 2.45 4.75
N GLY A 90 14.29 2.21 5.93
CA GLY A 90 13.60 1.83 7.16
C GLY A 90 14.26 2.42 8.41
N THR A 91 14.99 3.52 8.28
CA THR A 91 15.62 4.21 9.42
C THR A 91 14.59 4.71 10.43
N CYS A 92 13.39 5.05 9.96
CA CYS A 92 12.29 5.40 10.86
C CYS A 92 11.92 4.24 11.80
N CYS A 93 12.19 2.98 11.45
CA CYS A 93 11.84 1.82 12.25
C CYS A 93 12.83 1.48 13.38
N VAL A 94 13.97 2.17 13.47
CA VAL A 94 15.01 1.86 14.48
C VAL A 94 14.60 2.27 15.89
N HIS A 95 13.85 3.37 16.00
CA HIS A 95 13.46 4.02 17.25
C HIS A 95 11.95 4.30 17.28
N PHE A 96 11.17 3.43 16.61
CA PHE A 96 9.74 3.65 16.42
C PHE A 96 8.99 2.35 16.20
N VAL A 97 8.00 2.14 17.05
CA VAL A 97 6.97 1.11 16.86
C VAL A 97 5.69 1.83 16.46
N PRO A 98 5.17 1.61 15.25
CA PRO A 98 4.00 2.33 14.76
C PRO A 98 2.72 1.91 15.48
N ASP A 99 1.83 2.88 15.69
CA ASP A 99 0.45 2.60 16.06
C ASP A 99 -0.39 2.24 14.83
N ALA A 100 -1.38 1.39 15.05
CA ALA A 100 -2.37 0.98 14.06
C ALA A 100 -3.77 0.98 14.68
N THR A 101 -4.77 1.33 13.88
CA THR A 101 -6.17 1.06 14.21
C THR A 101 -6.46 -0.45 14.05
N PRO A 102 -7.54 -0.98 14.67
CA PRO A 102 -7.91 -2.38 14.52
C PRO A 102 -8.07 -2.84 13.06
N VAL A 103 -8.67 -2.01 12.19
CA VAL A 103 -8.83 -2.33 10.76
C VAL A 103 -7.50 -2.39 10.02
N GLU A 104 -6.52 -1.56 10.40
CA GLU A 104 -5.17 -1.62 9.82
C GLU A 104 -4.41 -2.86 10.30
N ALA A 105 -4.58 -3.24 11.56
CA ALA A 105 -4.01 -4.48 12.10
C ALA A 105 -4.62 -5.71 11.42
N GLU A 106 -5.93 -5.74 11.18
CA GLU A 106 -6.62 -6.77 10.39
C GLU A 106 -6.07 -6.84 8.95
N LYS A 107 -5.82 -5.68 8.33
CA LYS A 107 -5.22 -5.63 6.99
C LYS A 107 -3.82 -6.22 6.96
N LEU A 108 -3.01 -5.88 7.96
CA LEU A 108 -1.66 -6.43 8.11
C LEU A 108 -1.70 -7.94 8.38
N ALA A 109 -2.58 -8.39 9.27
CA ALA A 109 -2.79 -9.81 9.55
C ALA A 109 -3.18 -10.57 8.28
N TYR A 110 -4.12 -10.04 7.49
CA TYR A 110 -4.50 -10.62 6.21
C TYR A 110 -3.31 -10.73 5.23
N PHE A 111 -2.52 -9.65 5.09
CA PHE A 111 -1.32 -9.66 4.25
C PHE A 111 -0.30 -10.71 4.71
N LEU A 112 -0.05 -10.81 6.02
CA LEU A 112 0.86 -11.80 6.58
C LEU A 112 0.35 -13.22 6.35
N LEU A 113 -0.92 -13.50 6.61
CA LEU A 113 -1.48 -14.85 6.48
C LEU A 113 -1.58 -15.33 5.02
N THR A 114 -1.72 -14.42 4.05
CA THR A 114 -1.97 -14.77 2.64
C THR A 114 -0.77 -14.58 1.72
N GLU A 115 0.09 -13.60 1.98
CA GLU A 115 1.21 -13.24 1.11
C GLU A 115 2.57 -13.50 1.75
N LYS A 116 2.66 -13.38 3.09
CA LYS A 116 3.92 -13.35 3.83
C LYS A 116 3.91 -14.08 5.18
N PRO A 117 3.50 -15.37 5.22
CA PRO A 117 3.38 -16.09 6.48
C PRO A 117 4.71 -16.25 7.21
N GLU A 118 5.83 -16.27 6.47
CA GLU A 118 7.19 -16.40 7.02
C GLU A 118 7.60 -15.25 7.94
N ILE A 119 6.92 -14.10 7.86
CA ILE A 119 7.21 -12.91 8.68
C ILE A 119 6.55 -13.01 10.06
N ILE A 120 5.54 -13.86 10.24
CA ILE A 120 4.77 -13.96 11.49
C ILE A 120 5.67 -14.44 12.64
N ASP A 121 6.48 -15.47 12.42
CA ASP A 121 7.39 -16.00 13.44
C ASP A 121 8.44 -14.96 13.83
N HIS A 122 8.96 -14.21 12.86
CA HIS A 122 9.88 -13.09 13.11
C HIS A 122 9.24 -12.01 13.98
N PHE A 123 7.97 -11.66 13.72
CA PHE A 123 7.25 -10.70 14.55
C PHE A 123 7.17 -11.17 16.01
N PHE A 124 6.79 -12.42 16.26
CA PHE A 124 6.68 -12.94 17.63
C PHE A 124 8.04 -13.04 18.32
N ALA A 125 9.09 -13.45 17.61
CA ALA A 125 10.44 -13.52 18.15
C ALA A 125 10.98 -12.16 18.62
N ARG A 126 10.59 -11.06 17.94
CA ARG A 126 11.04 -9.70 18.27
C ARG A 126 10.05 -8.88 19.09
N ARG A 127 8.85 -9.43 19.34
CA ARG A 127 7.74 -8.67 19.92
C ARG A 127 8.10 -8.12 21.30
N GLU A 128 8.71 -8.93 22.15
CA GLU A 128 9.03 -8.57 23.53
C GLU A 128 10.06 -7.43 23.61
N GLU A 129 11.13 -7.50 22.82
CA GLU A 129 12.10 -6.38 22.67
C GLU A 129 11.40 -5.10 22.20
N SER A 130 10.41 -5.23 21.33
CA SER A 130 9.66 -4.12 20.75
C SER A 130 8.64 -3.48 21.70
N LEU A 131 8.49 -3.99 22.93
CA LEU A 131 7.64 -3.37 23.96
C LEU A 131 8.38 -2.28 24.75
N ALA A 132 9.71 -2.27 24.71
CA ALA A 132 10.52 -1.28 25.41
C ALA A 132 10.29 0.15 24.88
N ILE A 133 10.64 1.14 25.71
CA ILE A 133 10.70 2.54 25.29
C ILE A 133 11.83 2.69 24.27
N ASP A 134 11.59 3.45 23.20
CA ASP A 134 12.54 3.67 22.11
C ASP A 134 12.97 2.39 21.36
N ALA A 135 12.12 1.36 21.39
CA ALA A 135 12.41 0.10 20.71
C ALA A 135 12.27 0.19 19.18
N ALA A 136 13.02 -0.69 18.51
CA ALA A 136 12.86 -0.91 17.09
C ALA A 136 11.52 -1.59 16.77
N CYS A 137 10.99 -1.31 15.59
CA CYS A 137 9.81 -2.00 15.06
C CYS A 137 10.10 -3.52 14.95
N PRO A 138 9.15 -4.40 15.32
CA PRO A 138 9.34 -5.84 15.21
C PRO A 138 9.49 -6.34 13.75
N PHE A 139 9.18 -5.49 12.77
CA PHE A 139 9.35 -5.75 11.34
C PHE A 139 10.60 -5.10 10.73
N TRP A 140 11.46 -4.53 11.57
CA TRP A 140 12.73 -3.98 11.14
C TRP A 140 13.74 -5.11 10.91
N ASN A 141 14.32 -5.15 9.72
CA ASN A 141 15.36 -6.09 9.33
C ASN A 141 16.66 -5.32 9.09
N GLN A 142 17.63 -5.51 9.98
CA GLN A 142 18.96 -4.91 9.88
C GLN A 142 19.84 -5.57 8.80
N ASP A 143 19.61 -6.85 8.53
CA ASP A 143 20.42 -7.69 7.64
C ASP A 143 20.18 -7.40 6.15
N LYS A 144 19.14 -6.62 5.83
CA LYS A 144 18.85 -6.17 4.45
C LYS A 144 18.83 -4.64 4.36
N PRO A 145 20.02 -3.99 4.36
CA PRO A 145 20.13 -2.54 4.16
C PRO A 145 19.44 -2.11 2.86
N GLY A 146 18.62 -1.06 2.95
CA GLY A 146 17.79 -0.63 1.82
C GLY A 146 16.67 -1.61 1.49
N GLN A 147 16.24 -2.47 2.41
CA GLN A 147 14.97 -3.21 2.40
C GLN A 147 14.44 -3.42 3.83
N ASN A 148 14.74 -2.49 4.73
CA ASN A 148 14.70 -2.76 6.17
C ASN A 148 13.28 -2.95 6.74
N CYS A 149 12.23 -2.60 6.01
CA CYS A 149 10.85 -2.85 6.43
C CYS A 149 10.32 -4.11 5.74
N MET A 150 10.11 -5.18 6.51
CA MET A 150 9.65 -6.47 5.97
C MET A 150 8.20 -6.44 5.46
N ILE A 151 7.39 -5.51 5.98
CA ILE A 151 5.96 -5.39 5.68
C ILE A 151 5.62 -4.16 4.82
N TYR A 152 6.51 -3.75 3.90
CA TYR A 152 6.30 -2.55 3.09
C TYR A 152 4.89 -2.45 2.46
N PRO A 153 4.33 -3.51 1.84
CA PRO A 153 2.98 -3.49 1.29
C PRO A 153 1.88 -3.44 2.36
N GLY A 154 2.14 -4.01 3.54
CA GLY A 154 1.24 -4.09 4.71
C GLY A 154 1.37 -2.93 5.70
N ARG A 155 2.11 -1.87 5.37
CA ARG A 155 2.33 -0.72 6.27
C ARG A 155 1.01 -0.09 6.76
N PRO A 156 0.91 0.28 8.04
CA PRO A 156 -0.18 1.11 8.54
C PRO A 156 -0.07 2.53 7.99
N LEU A 157 -1.14 3.32 8.11
CA LEU A 157 -1.27 4.68 7.62
C LEU A 157 -0.13 5.57 8.09
N ILE A 158 0.23 5.50 9.38
CA ILE A 158 1.31 6.33 9.94
C ILE A 158 2.64 6.11 9.21
N CYS A 159 2.96 4.85 8.86
CA CYS A 159 4.15 4.51 8.11
C CYS A 159 4.08 4.91 6.63
N ARG A 160 2.88 5.01 6.06
CA ARG A 160 2.68 5.47 4.67
C ARG A 160 2.80 6.98 4.56
N LEU A 161 2.27 7.70 5.54
CA LEU A 161 2.26 9.16 5.57
C LEU A 161 3.63 9.76 5.91
N PHE A 162 4.48 9.00 6.59
CA PHE A 162 5.79 9.44 7.05
C PHE A 162 6.63 10.11 5.94
N GLY A 163 7.04 11.36 6.19
CA GLY A 163 7.92 12.13 5.31
C GLY A 163 7.22 12.88 4.17
N PHE A 164 5.91 12.69 3.94
CA PHE A 164 5.18 13.34 2.84
C PHE A 164 3.77 13.81 3.23
N CYS A 165 3.51 14.02 4.51
CA CYS A 165 2.23 14.54 5.01
C CYS A 165 2.44 15.75 5.90
N SER A 166 1.44 16.62 5.95
CA SER A 166 1.39 17.70 6.93
C SER A 166 0.68 17.26 8.21
N VAL A 167 1.10 17.84 9.33
CA VAL A 167 0.35 17.84 10.59
C VAL A 167 -0.29 19.20 10.76
N VAL A 168 -1.44 19.28 11.43
CA VAL A 168 -2.10 20.56 11.70
C VAL A 168 -1.71 20.98 13.11
N ASP A 169 -1.24 22.21 13.26
CA ASP A 169 -0.87 22.75 14.57
C ASP A 169 -2.11 23.19 15.39
N LYS A 170 -1.87 23.71 16.59
CA LYS A 170 -2.94 24.21 17.48
C LYS A 170 -3.69 25.44 16.95
N HIS A 171 -3.15 26.11 15.94
CA HIS A 171 -3.72 27.29 15.28
C HIS A 171 -4.47 26.92 13.99
N GLY A 172 -4.47 25.64 13.60
CA GLY A 172 -5.11 25.18 12.37
C GLY A 172 -4.20 25.29 11.14
N GLU A 173 -2.93 25.66 11.30
CA GLU A 173 -1.99 25.81 10.20
C GLU A 173 -1.31 24.47 9.87
N PRO A 174 -1.14 24.13 8.58
CA PRO A 174 -0.37 22.97 8.18
C PRO A 174 1.12 23.17 8.47
N ALA A 175 1.74 22.14 9.04
CA ALA A 175 3.16 22.05 9.31
C ALA A 175 3.75 20.81 8.65
N PHE A 176 4.90 20.95 8.03
CA PHE A 176 5.62 19.89 7.32
C PHE A 176 7.08 19.90 7.72
N ALA A 177 7.66 18.72 7.91
CA ALA A 177 9.07 18.56 8.22
C ALA A 177 9.71 17.51 7.30
N LEU A 178 10.89 17.83 6.79
CA LEU A 178 11.68 16.91 5.98
C LEU A 178 12.23 15.78 6.84
N CYS A 179 12.07 14.54 6.38
CA CYS A 179 12.70 13.38 7.02
C CYS A 179 14.21 13.59 7.11
N ARG A 180 14.85 13.25 8.23
CA ARG A 180 16.31 13.39 8.43
C ARG A 180 17.19 12.81 7.30
N GLN A 181 16.67 11.82 6.59
CA GLN A 181 17.38 11.17 5.47
C GLN A 181 17.21 11.88 4.12
N MET A 182 16.33 12.88 4.05
CA MET A 182 16.19 13.72 2.86
C MET A 182 17.27 14.81 2.85
N PRO A 183 17.82 15.16 1.68
CA PRO A 183 18.71 16.29 1.55
C PRO A 183 18.01 17.59 1.99
N ASN A 184 18.80 18.60 2.34
CA ASN A 184 18.28 19.96 2.51
C ASN A 184 17.74 20.47 1.16
N LEU A 185 16.84 21.45 1.23
CA LEU A 185 16.38 22.15 0.03
C LEU A 185 17.49 23.07 -0.49
N ASP A 186 17.47 23.36 -1.78
CA ASP A 186 18.51 24.18 -2.41
C ASP A 186 18.57 25.57 -1.75
N GLY A 187 19.69 25.88 -1.11
CA GLY A 187 19.95 27.17 -0.47
C GLY A 187 19.27 27.39 0.88
N SER A 188 18.73 26.36 1.55
CA SER A 188 18.12 26.49 2.87
C SER A 188 18.47 25.36 3.83
N GLU A 189 18.90 25.73 5.04
CA GLU A 189 19.07 24.81 6.18
C GLU A 189 17.74 24.53 6.92
N LEU A 190 16.65 25.20 6.54
CA LEU A 190 15.35 24.98 7.16
C LEU A 190 14.80 23.61 6.76
N ARG A 191 14.41 22.82 7.77
CA ARG A 191 13.83 21.49 7.59
C ARG A 191 12.37 21.38 8.03
N SER A 192 11.84 22.43 8.65
CA SER A 192 10.48 22.49 9.17
C SER A 192 9.81 23.76 8.64
N PHE A 193 8.59 23.61 8.11
CA PHE A 193 7.83 24.65 7.45
C PHE A 193 6.43 24.66 8.03
N THR A 194 5.96 25.83 8.49
CA THR A 194 4.62 25.99 9.07
C THR A 194 3.90 27.13 8.37
N GLY A 195 2.62 26.92 8.09
CA GLY A 195 1.76 27.90 7.45
C GLY A 195 1.50 27.56 5.99
N LYS A 196 0.23 27.68 5.58
CA LYS A 196 -0.19 27.32 4.22
C LYS A 196 0.60 28.06 3.13
N LYS A 197 0.78 29.38 3.28
CA LYS A 197 1.51 30.21 2.30
C LYS A 197 2.97 29.78 2.15
N VAL A 198 3.66 29.54 3.25
CA VAL A 198 5.06 29.11 3.26
C VAL A 198 5.22 27.78 2.52
N LEU A 199 4.29 26.85 2.72
CA LEU A 199 4.30 25.55 2.04
C LEU A 199 4.03 25.68 0.54
N GLU A 200 3.05 26.49 0.15
CA GLU A 200 2.73 26.75 -1.26
C GLU A 200 3.89 27.45 -1.98
N GLU A 201 4.55 28.43 -1.35
CA GLU A 201 5.72 29.11 -1.91
C GLU A 201 6.93 28.18 -2.02
N THR A 202 7.14 27.31 -1.03
CA THR A 202 8.31 26.41 -0.99
C THR A 202 8.13 25.18 -1.87
N PHE A 203 6.98 24.53 -1.86
CA PHE A 203 6.75 23.24 -2.53
C PHE A 203 5.75 23.32 -3.69
N GLY A 204 5.18 24.48 -3.99
CA GLY A 204 4.15 24.66 -5.01
C GLY A 204 2.75 24.18 -4.58
N ASP A 205 2.63 23.53 -3.41
CA ASP A 205 1.37 23.09 -2.81
C ASP A 205 1.56 22.71 -1.34
N THR A 206 0.44 22.49 -0.66
CA THR A 206 0.42 21.91 0.68
C THR A 206 0.54 20.37 0.64
N PRO A 207 1.39 19.77 1.48
CA PRO A 207 1.38 18.32 1.66
C PRO A 207 0.04 17.85 2.22
N PRO A 208 -0.43 16.65 1.85
CA PRO A 208 -1.73 16.18 2.25
C PRO A 208 -1.80 15.99 3.78
N PRO A 209 -2.83 16.51 4.44
CA PRO A 209 -2.88 16.51 5.89
C PRO A 209 -3.22 15.13 6.45
N MET A 210 -2.46 14.70 7.46
CA MET A 210 -2.63 13.38 8.10
C MET A 210 -4.05 13.18 8.66
N VAL A 211 -4.68 14.24 9.12
CA VAL A 211 -6.01 14.20 9.75
C VAL A 211 -7.10 13.73 8.77
N ASP A 212 -7.00 14.06 7.49
CA ASP A 212 -8.02 13.71 6.49
C ASP A 212 -8.08 12.21 6.24
N PHE A 213 -6.92 11.54 6.22
CA PHE A 213 -6.87 10.09 6.08
C PHE A 213 -7.17 9.38 7.39
N SER A 214 -6.72 9.93 8.52
CA SER A 214 -7.04 9.36 9.84
C SER A 214 -8.54 9.37 10.10
N ARG A 215 -9.25 10.46 9.74
CA ARG A 215 -10.71 10.54 9.80
C ARG A 215 -11.40 9.56 8.84
N ALA A 216 -10.87 9.42 7.62
CA ALA A 216 -11.41 8.46 6.66
C ALA A 216 -11.30 7.01 7.15
N ILE A 217 -10.19 6.63 7.81
CA ILE A 217 -10.03 5.30 8.41
C ILE A 217 -10.98 5.13 9.61
N ALA A 218 -11.09 6.15 10.48
CA ALA A 218 -12.00 6.11 11.63
C ALA A 218 -13.46 5.89 11.21
N ALA A 219 -13.86 6.40 10.03
CA ALA A 219 -15.20 6.19 9.48
C ALA A 219 -15.46 4.75 8.98
N LEU A 220 -14.43 3.91 8.79
CA LEU A 220 -14.61 2.53 8.34
C LEU A 220 -15.21 1.62 9.41
N ASP A 221 -14.94 1.93 10.68
CA ASP A 221 -15.46 1.19 11.82
C ASP A 221 -15.80 2.15 12.97
N PRO A 222 -17.05 2.62 13.05
CA PRO A 222 -17.47 3.55 14.10
C PRO A 222 -17.35 2.97 15.52
N CYS A 223 -17.41 1.65 15.69
CA CYS A 223 -17.34 1.01 17.01
C CYS A 223 -15.93 1.09 17.61
N ASP A 224 -14.92 0.92 16.76
CA ASP A 224 -13.51 1.01 17.12
C ASP A 224 -12.88 2.36 16.74
N SER A 225 -13.71 3.33 16.33
CA SER A 225 -13.25 4.64 15.88
C SER A 225 -12.45 5.35 16.97
N GLY A 226 -11.24 5.77 16.62
CA GLY A 226 -10.33 6.47 17.53
C GLY A 226 -9.44 5.56 18.37
N GLN A 227 -9.69 4.24 18.38
CA GLN A 227 -8.77 3.31 19.02
C GLN A 227 -7.50 3.12 18.19
N ARG A 228 -6.36 3.22 18.85
CA ARG A 228 -5.04 2.98 18.28
C ARG A 228 -4.19 2.27 19.30
N PHE A 229 -3.49 1.25 18.85
CA PHE A 229 -2.58 0.46 19.66
C PHE A 229 -1.27 0.31 18.91
N LYS A 230 -0.18 0.11 19.65
CA LYS A 230 1.09 -0.26 19.02
C LYS A 230 0.88 -1.54 18.22
N ILE A 231 1.58 -1.67 17.09
CA ILE A 231 1.47 -2.85 16.22
C ILE A 231 1.79 -4.16 16.96
N THR A 232 2.61 -4.10 18.01
CA THR A 232 2.94 -5.22 18.92
C THR A 232 1.72 -5.72 19.71
N GLU A 233 0.74 -4.86 19.95
CA GLU A 233 -0.50 -5.14 20.70
C GLU A 233 -1.67 -5.40 19.75
N ALA A 234 -1.77 -4.62 18.66
CA ALA A 234 -2.87 -4.69 17.72
C ALA A 234 -2.85 -5.97 16.86
N LEU A 235 -1.66 -6.45 16.50
CA LEU A 235 -1.53 -7.53 15.52
C LEU A 235 -1.92 -8.92 16.03
N PRO A 236 -1.56 -9.38 17.25
CA PRO A 236 -1.96 -10.69 17.74
C PRO A 236 -3.47 -10.97 17.69
N PRO A 237 -4.36 -10.10 18.22
CA PRO A 237 -5.81 -10.33 18.12
C PRO A 237 -6.31 -10.26 16.67
N ALA A 238 -5.71 -9.41 15.83
CA ALA A 238 -6.03 -9.35 14.41
C ALA A 238 -5.65 -10.65 13.66
N LEU A 239 -4.48 -11.24 13.94
CA LEU A 239 -4.06 -12.53 13.39
C LEU A 239 -5.04 -13.64 13.78
N ALA A 240 -5.43 -13.72 15.05
CA ALA A 240 -6.41 -14.71 15.52
C ALA A 240 -7.76 -14.54 14.80
N LYS A 241 -8.28 -13.31 14.73
CA LYS A 241 -9.56 -13.00 14.07
C LYS A 241 -9.53 -13.34 12.58
N VAL A 242 -8.52 -12.87 11.85
CA VAL A 242 -8.44 -13.07 10.40
C VAL A 242 -8.18 -14.53 10.07
N SER A 243 -7.33 -15.23 10.84
CA SER A 243 -7.09 -16.67 10.67
C SER A 243 -8.38 -17.48 10.85
N LEU A 244 -9.19 -17.16 11.86
CA LEU A 244 -10.50 -17.79 12.06
C LEU A 244 -11.42 -17.56 10.86
N VAL A 245 -11.54 -16.32 10.37
CA VAL A 245 -12.39 -16.00 9.22
C VAL A 245 -11.94 -16.76 7.97
N LEU A 246 -10.64 -16.81 7.70
CA LEU A 246 -10.09 -17.56 6.57
C LEU A 246 -10.35 -19.07 6.69
N SER A 247 -10.24 -19.63 7.89
CA SER A 247 -10.48 -21.05 8.15
C SER A 247 -11.97 -21.44 8.01
N LEU A 248 -12.88 -20.58 8.45
CA LEU A 248 -14.32 -20.78 8.25
C LEU A 248 -14.71 -20.65 6.78
N ALA A 249 -14.08 -19.72 6.07
CA ALA A 249 -14.32 -19.51 4.65
C ALA A 249 -13.79 -20.68 3.79
N SER A 250 -12.67 -21.31 4.17
CA SER A 250 -12.20 -22.54 3.51
C SER A 250 -13.06 -23.75 3.82
N ALA A 251 -13.58 -23.88 5.06
CA ALA A 251 -14.46 -24.98 5.44
C ALA A 251 -15.85 -24.92 4.76
N SER A 252 -16.37 -23.72 4.50
CA SER A 252 -17.65 -23.54 3.79
C SER A 252 -17.55 -23.73 2.28
N ALA A 253 -16.36 -23.61 1.70
CA ALA A 253 -16.08 -23.91 0.29
C ALA A 253 -15.84 -25.42 0.06
N GLY A 254 -16.72 -26.28 0.60
CA GLY A 254 -16.63 -27.75 0.49
C GLY A 254 -16.32 -28.26 -0.93
N PRO A 255 -15.85 -29.52 -1.09
CA PRO A 255 -15.32 -30.01 -2.35
C PRO A 255 -16.32 -29.73 -3.48
N GLU A 256 -15.89 -28.93 -4.46
CA GLU A 256 -16.70 -28.59 -5.63
C GLU A 256 -17.29 -29.88 -6.22
N ALA A 257 -18.59 -29.83 -6.45
CA ALA A 257 -19.39 -30.88 -7.04
C ALA A 257 -18.68 -31.45 -8.27
N ILE A 258 -18.33 -32.73 -8.21
CA ILE A 258 -18.01 -33.53 -9.40
C ILE A 258 -19.27 -33.47 -10.27
N GLU A 259 -19.12 -32.81 -11.42
CA GLU A 259 -20.15 -32.61 -12.43
C GLU A 259 -20.89 -33.92 -12.72
N SER A 260 -22.19 -33.92 -12.40
CA SER A 260 -23.12 -34.87 -13.00
C SER A 260 -23.34 -34.45 -14.45
N ASP A 261 -22.43 -34.86 -15.32
CA ASP A 261 -22.65 -34.75 -16.77
C ASP A 261 -23.68 -35.82 -17.15
N SER A 262 -24.94 -35.39 -17.19
CA SER A 262 -26.06 -36.17 -17.69
C SER A 262 -26.63 -35.47 -18.91
N SER A 263 -26.81 -36.27 -19.98
CA SER A 263 -27.26 -35.95 -21.35
C SER A 263 -26.17 -35.35 -22.24
N GLY A 264 -25.78 -35.90 -23.39
CA GLY A 264 -26.37 -36.92 -24.26
C GLY A 264 -26.17 -36.45 -25.70
N PHE A 265 -25.40 -37.18 -26.52
CA PHE A 265 -25.41 -36.98 -27.97
C PHE A 265 -25.37 -38.33 -28.68
N MET A 266 -26.37 -38.55 -29.53
CA MET A 266 -26.62 -39.76 -30.30
C MET A 266 -25.71 -39.90 -31.53
N ALA A 267 -25.58 -41.17 -31.96
CA ALA A 267 -25.56 -41.67 -33.34
C ALA A 267 -24.28 -41.66 -34.20
N ALA A 268 -24.17 -42.77 -34.98
CA ALA A 268 -23.24 -43.14 -36.07
C ALA A 268 -21.84 -43.59 -35.62
N VAL A 269 -21.32 -44.77 -35.95
CA VAL A 269 -21.43 -45.65 -37.14
C VAL A 269 -21.41 -47.12 -36.70
#